data_AF-A0A078LMU1-F1
#
_entry.id   AF-A0A078LMU1-F1
#
_cell.length_a   1.000
_cell.length_b   1.000
_cell.length_c   1.000
_cell.angle_alpha   90.00
_cell.angle_beta   90.00
_cell.angle_gamma   90.00
#
_symmetry.space_group_name_H-M   'P 1'
#
loop_
_entity.id
_entity.type
_entity.pdbx_description
1 polymer ?
#
loop_
_entity_poly.entity_id
_entity_poly.type
_entity_poly.pdbx_seq_one_letter_code
_entity_poly.pdbx_strand_id
1 'polypeptide(L)'
;MIISAASDYRAAAQRILPPFLFHYIDGGAYAEYTLRRNVEDLSEVALRQRVLKNMSDLSLETTLFNEKLSMPVALAPVGLCGMYARRGEVQAAAAADAKGIPFTLSTVSVCPIEEVAPTIKRPMWFQLYVLRDRGFMRNALERAKAAGCSTLVFTVDMPTPGARYRDAHSGMSGPNAALRRYWQAATHPQWAWDVGLNGRPHDLGNISA
;
A
#
# COMPACT_ATOMS: atom_id res chain seq x y z
N MET A 1 9.31 -8.73 -19.93
CA MET A 1 7.96 -8.13 -20.07
C MET A 1 8.17 -6.64 -20.14
N ILE A 2 7.65 -5.99 -21.18
CA ILE A 2 7.66 -4.51 -21.25
C ILE A 2 6.50 -4.04 -20.38
N ILE A 3 6.76 -3.14 -19.44
CA ILE A 3 5.72 -2.52 -18.61
C ILE A 3 5.29 -1.23 -19.29
N SER A 4 4.00 -1.15 -19.65
CA SER A 4 3.42 -0.03 -20.38
C SER A 4 2.17 0.55 -19.72
N ALA A 5 1.51 -0.24 -18.86
CA ALA A 5 0.33 0.17 -18.11
C ALA A 5 0.39 -0.31 -16.65
N ALA A 6 -0.42 0.29 -15.78
CA ALA A 6 -0.52 -0.12 -14.38
C ALA A 6 -0.95 -1.60 -14.22
N SER A 7 -1.79 -2.10 -15.14
CA SER A 7 -2.22 -3.51 -15.18
C SER A 7 -1.06 -4.48 -15.41
N ASP A 8 0.02 -4.06 -16.08
CA ASP A 8 1.18 -4.91 -16.32
C ASP A 8 1.94 -5.20 -15.01
N TYR A 9 1.96 -4.25 -14.07
CA TYR A 9 2.54 -4.46 -12.73
C TYR A 9 1.79 -5.53 -11.93
N ARG A 10 0.46 -5.63 -12.08
CA ARG A 10 -0.32 -6.69 -11.46
C ARG A 10 0.11 -8.06 -11.98
N ALA A 11 0.24 -8.22 -13.29
CA ALA A 11 0.69 -9.46 -13.91
C ALA A 11 2.15 -9.80 -13.54
N ALA A 12 3.02 -8.81 -13.44
CA ALA A 12 4.39 -8.99 -12.96
C ALA A 12 4.41 -9.45 -11.49
N ALA A 13 3.63 -8.81 -10.62
CA ALA A 13 3.52 -9.18 -9.21
C ALA A 13 3.01 -10.61 -9.04
N GLN A 14 2.00 -11.03 -9.80
CA GLN A 14 1.47 -12.40 -9.76
C GLN A 14 2.51 -13.49 -10.05
N ARG A 15 3.51 -13.19 -10.88
CA ARG A 15 4.58 -14.13 -11.23
C ARG A 15 5.67 -14.26 -10.18
N ILE A 16 5.87 -13.21 -9.38
CA ILE A 16 6.97 -13.12 -8.42
C ILE A 16 6.49 -13.47 -7.01
N LEU A 17 5.31 -12.99 -6.63
CA LEU A 17 4.79 -13.14 -5.29
C LEU A 17 4.25 -14.55 -5.05
N PRO A 18 4.54 -15.15 -3.87
CA PRO A 18 3.81 -16.31 -3.39
C PRO A 18 2.29 -16.07 -3.43
N PRO A 19 1.47 -17.08 -3.81
CA PRO A 19 0.02 -16.92 -3.94
C PRO A 19 -0.66 -16.32 -2.71
N PHE A 20 -0.24 -16.66 -1.49
CA PHE A 20 -0.83 -16.12 -0.27
C PHE A 20 -0.65 -14.60 -0.13
N LEU A 21 0.45 -14.03 -0.64
CA LEU A 21 0.67 -12.59 -0.65
C LEU A 21 -0.04 -11.92 -1.82
N PHE A 22 0.05 -12.53 -3.02
CA PHE A 22 -0.63 -11.99 -4.20
C PHE A 22 -2.15 -11.93 -3.98
N HIS A 23 -2.75 -13.00 -3.45
CA HIS A 23 -4.18 -13.03 -3.18
C HIS A 23 -4.61 -12.10 -2.06
N TYR A 24 -3.73 -11.81 -1.10
CA TYR A 24 -4.03 -10.87 -0.02
C TYR A 24 -4.08 -9.41 -0.51
N ILE A 25 -3.17 -9.01 -1.40
CA ILE A 25 -3.15 -7.65 -1.98
C ILE A 25 -4.17 -7.46 -3.11
N ASP A 26 -4.39 -8.50 -3.92
CA ASP A 26 -5.30 -8.45 -5.09
C ASP A 26 -6.76 -8.79 -4.74
N GLY A 27 -7.00 -9.39 -3.57
CA GLY A 27 -8.30 -9.92 -3.17
C GLY A 27 -9.26 -8.89 -2.57
N GLY A 28 -10.54 -9.07 -2.88
CA GLY A 28 -11.64 -8.28 -2.35
C GLY A 28 -12.50 -9.03 -1.33
N ALA A 29 -13.57 -8.39 -0.88
CA ALA A 29 -14.54 -9.01 0.03
C ALA A 29 -15.55 -9.90 -0.72
N TYR A 30 -15.92 -11.03 -0.10
CA TYR A 30 -16.93 -11.97 -0.58
C TYR A 30 -16.69 -12.41 -2.04
N ALA A 31 -17.70 -12.22 -2.90
CA ALA A 31 -17.64 -12.50 -4.33
C ALA A 31 -16.99 -11.36 -5.17
N GLU A 32 -16.35 -10.39 -4.51
CA GLU A 32 -15.55 -9.33 -5.14
C GLU A 32 -16.31 -8.40 -6.08
N TYR A 33 -17.63 -8.31 -5.92
CA TYR A 33 -18.49 -7.44 -6.74
C TYR A 33 -18.06 -5.98 -6.69
N THR A 34 -17.86 -5.42 -5.50
CA THR A 34 -17.43 -4.02 -5.34
C THR A 34 -16.03 -3.78 -5.90
N LEU A 35 -15.11 -4.75 -5.74
CA LEU A 35 -13.76 -4.65 -6.31
C LEU A 35 -13.82 -4.48 -7.82
N ARG A 36 -14.67 -5.26 -8.50
CA ARG A 36 -14.87 -5.16 -9.94
C ARG A 36 -15.55 -3.85 -10.34
N ARG A 37 -16.62 -3.47 -9.64
CA ARG A 37 -17.36 -2.21 -9.88
C ARG A 37 -16.51 -0.96 -9.75
N ASN A 38 -15.55 -0.93 -8.82
CA ASN A 38 -14.63 0.21 -8.68
C ASN A 38 -13.90 0.57 -10.00
N VAL A 39 -13.67 -0.41 -10.88
CA VAL A 39 -13.05 -0.19 -12.20
C VAL A 39 -14.10 -0.02 -13.29
N GLU A 40 -15.14 -0.88 -13.29
CA GLU A 40 -16.23 -0.83 -14.29
C GLU A 40 -16.93 0.53 -14.28
N ASP A 41 -17.31 1.04 -13.12
CA ASP A 41 -18.06 2.30 -12.98
C ASP A 41 -17.26 3.51 -13.53
N LEU A 42 -15.93 3.52 -13.36
CA LEU A 42 -15.07 4.56 -13.93
C LEU A 42 -14.90 4.43 -15.45
N SER A 43 -14.90 3.20 -15.97
CA SER A 43 -14.74 2.94 -17.40
C SER A 43 -15.96 3.40 -18.23
N GLU A 44 -17.12 3.51 -17.59
CA GLU A 44 -18.34 4.00 -18.21
C GLU A 44 -18.36 5.54 -18.37
N VAL A 45 -17.47 6.26 -17.70
CA VAL A 45 -17.39 7.72 -17.78
C VAL A 45 -16.71 8.16 -19.08
N ALA A 46 -17.51 8.56 -20.07
CA ALA A 46 -17.00 9.09 -21.34
C ALA A 46 -16.47 10.53 -21.21
N LEU A 47 -15.32 10.80 -21.83
CA LEU A 47 -14.76 12.15 -21.91
C LEU A 47 -15.38 12.93 -23.08
N ARG A 48 -15.86 14.15 -22.81
CA ARG A 48 -16.24 15.10 -23.86
C ARG A 48 -15.00 15.88 -24.32
N GLN A 49 -14.35 15.42 -25.38
CA GLN A 49 -13.17 16.09 -25.94
C GLN A 49 -13.52 17.52 -26.39
N ARG A 50 -12.65 18.47 -26.02
CA ARG A 50 -12.67 19.85 -26.52
C ARG A 50 -11.48 20.03 -27.46
N VAL A 51 -11.76 20.28 -28.73
CA VAL A 51 -10.75 20.45 -29.78
C VAL A 51 -10.39 21.93 -29.98
N LEU A 52 -9.32 22.20 -30.73
CA LEU A 52 -8.84 23.56 -31.06
C LEU A 52 -8.54 24.42 -29.81
N LYS A 53 -7.90 23.82 -28.80
CA LYS A 53 -7.40 24.50 -27.62
C LYS A 53 -5.88 24.49 -27.62
N ASN A 54 -5.27 25.60 -27.20
CA ASN A 54 -3.83 25.62 -26.97
C ASN A 54 -3.51 24.74 -25.74
N MET A 55 -2.62 23.77 -25.94
CA MET A 55 -2.17 22.79 -24.95
C MET A 55 -0.63 22.79 -24.84
N SER A 56 0.03 23.88 -25.27
CA SER A 56 1.49 24.03 -25.20
C SER A 56 2.04 23.91 -23.78
N ASP A 57 1.26 24.39 -22.81
CA ASP A 57 1.66 24.49 -21.40
C ASP A 57 0.61 23.77 -20.55
N LEU A 58 0.90 22.53 -20.16
CA LEU A 58 0.06 21.72 -19.28
C LEU A 58 0.72 21.61 -17.91
N SER A 59 -0.08 21.79 -16.85
CA SER A 59 0.35 21.56 -15.48
C SER A 59 -0.66 20.66 -14.78
N LEU A 60 -0.15 19.65 -14.08
CA LEU A 60 -0.91 18.82 -13.14
C LEU A 60 -0.79 19.36 -11.70
N GLU A 61 0.02 20.39 -11.47
CA GLU A 61 0.27 20.90 -10.14
C GLU A 61 -1.02 21.31 -9.44
N THR A 62 -1.11 21.02 -8.15
CA THR A 62 -2.26 21.38 -7.33
C THR A 62 -1.82 21.74 -5.92
N THR A 63 -2.73 22.33 -5.14
CA THR A 63 -2.50 22.61 -3.72
C THR A 63 -3.53 21.85 -2.90
N LEU A 64 -3.06 21.00 -1.97
CA LEU A 64 -3.89 20.22 -1.07
C LEU A 64 -3.38 20.39 0.37
N PHE A 65 -4.25 20.72 1.31
CA PHE A 65 -3.89 20.98 2.72
C PHE A 65 -2.75 21.99 2.91
N ASN A 66 -2.73 23.06 2.09
CA ASN A 66 -1.67 24.07 2.03
C ASN A 66 -0.29 23.55 1.58
N GLU A 67 -0.22 22.35 0.99
CA GLU A 67 0.97 21.78 0.37
C GLU A 67 0.84 21.82 -1.16
N LYS A 68 1.91 22.23 -1.85
CA LYS A 68 1.99 22.17 -3.32
C LYS A 68 2.40 20.76 -3.75
N LEU A 69 1.57 20.11 -4.57
CA LEU A 69 1.79 18.80 -5.16
C LEU A 69 2.10 18.91 -6.66
N SER A 70 2.92 18.01 -7.18
CA SER A 70 3.23 17.95 -8.62
C SER A 70 2.05 17.45 -9.47
N MET A 71 1.16 16.66 -8.88
CA MET A 71 -0.06 16.11 -9.48
C MET A 71 -1.09 15.75 -8.40
N PRO A 72 -2.39 15.69 -8.72
CA PRO A 72 -3.46 15.41 -7.75
C PRO A 72 -3.57 13.91 -7.43
N VAL A 73 -2.47 13.28 -7.04
CA VAL A 73 -2.37 11.85 -6.72
C VAL A 73 -1.62 11.70 -5.40
N ALA A 74 -2.02 10.73 -4.58
CA ALA A 74 -1.29 10.32 -3.39
C ALA A 74 -1.21 8.80 -3.34
N LEU A 75 -0.15 8.26 -2.74
CA LEU A 75 -0.07 6.83 -2.47
C LEU A 75 -0.90 6.49 -1.24
N ALA A 76 -1.90 5.63 -1.44
CA ALA A 76 -2.81 5.15 -0.41
C ALA A 76 -2.08 4.26 0.61
N PRO A 77 -2.59 4.17 1.86
CA PRO A 77 -2.01 3.31 2.88
C PRO A 77 -2.25 1.84 2.55
N VAL A 78 -1.16 1.11 2.33
CA VAL A 78 -1.17 -0.34 2.10
C VAL A 78 -0.36 -1.02 3.21
N GLY A 79 -0.94 -2.05 3.81
CA GLY A 79 -0.29 -2.87 4.82
C GLY A 79 0.67 -3.89 4.21
N LEU A 80 1.69 -4.27 4.98
CA LEU A 80 2.64 -5.33 4.62
C LEU A 80 3.44 -5.09 3.33
N CYS A 81 3.73 -3.85 2.94
CA CYS A 81 4.48 -3.59 1.70
C CYS A 81 5.88 -4.22 1.71
N GLY A 82 6.52 -4.29 2.88
CA GLY A 82 7.79 -5.00 3.10
C GLY A 82 7.73 -6.50 2.78
N MET A 83 6.52 -7.09 2.71
CA MET A 83 6.33 -8.48 2.28
C MET A 83 6.18 -8.62 0.77
N TYR A 84 5.82 -7.57 0.03
CA TYR A 84 5.70 -7.64 -1.43
C TYR A 84 7.02 -7.32 -2.13
N ALA A 85 7.79 -6.41 -1.56
CA ALA A 85 9.14 -6.05 -2.00
C ALA A 85 9.99 -5.70 -0.78
N ARG A 86 11.30 -5.91 -0.87
CA ARG A 86 12.22 -5.67 0.25
C ARG A 86 12.12 -4.22 0.76
N ARG A 87 11.61 -4.03 1.98
CA ARG A 87 11.33 -2.69 2.56
C ARG A 87 10.44 -1.84 1.64
N GLY A 88 9.36 -2.42 1.11
CA GLY A 88 8.48 -1.80 0.13
C GLY A 88 7.90 -0.44 0.53
N GLU A 89 7.64 -0.20 1.81
CA GLU A 89 7.18 1.12 2.30
C GLU A 89 8.22 2.21 2.07
N VAL A 90 9.51 1.91 2.35
CA VAL A 90 10.62 2.84 2.11
C VAL A 90 10.77 3.13 0.62
N GLN A 91 10.69 2.09 -0.22
CA GLN A 91 10.76 2.26 -1.67
C GLN A 91 9.61 3.13 -2.20
N ALA A 92 8.38 2.90 -1.72
CA ALA A 92 7.20 3.65 -2.13
C ALA A 92 7.26 5.12 -1.66
N ALA A 93 7.71 5.35 -0.42
CA ALA A 93 7.88 6.70 0.13
C ALA A 93 8.91 7.51 -0.65
N ALA A 94 10.08 6.91 -0.94
CA ALA A 94 11.12 7.55 -1.75
C ALA A 94 10.63 7.87 -3.18
N ALA A 95 9.88 6.95 -3.80
CA ALA A 95 9.29 7.17 -5.12
C ALA A 95 8.25 8.31 -5.12
N ALA A 96 7.40 8.38 -4.09
CA ALA A 96 6.42 9.44 -3.93
C ALA A 96 7.08 10.81 -3.76
N ASP A 97 8.10 10.90 -2.89
CA ASP A 97 8.84 12.15 -2.67
C ASP A 97 9.57 12.61 -3.94
N ALA A 98 10.23 11.69 -4.65
CA ALA A 98 10.89 11.97 -5.92
C ALA A 98 9.91 12.44 -7.02
N LYS A 99 8.64 12.03 -6.93
CA LYS A 99 7.58 12.48 -7.84
C LYS A 99 6.80 13.67 -7.33
N GLY A 100 7.07 14.17 -6.14
CA GLY A 100 6.40 15.35 -5.61
C GLY A 100 4.96 15.11 -5.15
N ILE A 101 4.62 13.88 -4.76
CA ILE A 101 3.28 13.49 -4.29
C ILE A 101 3.31 12.95 -2.85
N PRO A 102 2.18 12.98 -2.12
CA PRO A 102 2.12 12.45 -0.75
C PRO A 102 2.20 10.92 -0.70
N PHE A 103 2.81 10.41 0.36
CA PHE A 103 2.80 8.99 0.73
C PHE A 103 2.06 8.82 2.06
N THR A 104 1.14 7.86 2.13
CA THR A 104 0.40 7.53 3.36
C THR A 104 0.92 6.22 3.94
N LEU A 105 1.54 6.26 5.12
CA LEU A 105 2.01 5.07 5.82
C LEU A 105 0.86 4.40 6.58
N SER A 106 0.76 3.07 6.51
CA SER A 106 -0.26 2.30 7.24
C SER A 106 0.17 2.01 8.69
N THR A 107 -0.80 1.90 9.60
CA THR A 107 -0.55 1.37 10.96
C THR A 107 0.03 -0.05 10.94
N VAL A 108 -0.30 -0.85 9.91
CA VAL A 108 0.15 -2.24 9.74
C VAL A 108 1.29 -2.37 8.72
N SER A 109 2.19 -1.40 8.69
CA SER A 109 3.41 -1.46 7.87
C SER A 109 4.47 -2.39 8.49
N VAL A 110 5.31 -2.95 7.62
CA VAL A 110 6.52 -3.70 8.04
C VAL A 110 7.64 -2.73 8.40
N CYS A 111 7.79 -1.64 7.64
CA CYS A 111 8.74 -0.59 8.00
C CYS A 111 8.12 0.37 9.03
N PRO A 112 8.80 0.63 10.16
CA PRO A 112 8.33 1.59 11.16
C PRO A 112 8.43 3.03 10.65
N ILE A 113 7.69 3.96 11.27
CA ILE A 113 7.73 5.40 10.98
C ILE A 113 9.17 5.92 10.95
N GLU A 114 10.00 5.49 11.91
CA GLU A 114 11.38 5.92 12.11
C GLU A 114 12.31 5.50 10.97
N GLU A 115 11.95 4.46 10.22
CA GLU A 115 12.73 4.06 9.05
C GLU A 115 12.26 4.76 7.78
N VAL A 116 10.96 5.01 7.65
CA VAL A 116 10.40 5.61 6.44
C VAL A 116 10.63 7.12 6.41
N ALA A 117 10.46 7.81 7.55
CA ALA A 117 10.51 9.28 7.62
C ALA A 117 11.85 9.88 7.14
N PRO A 118 13.02 9.31 7.47
CA PRO A 118 14.30 9.84 6.99
C PRO A 118 14.50 9.73 5.46
N THR A 119 13.69 8.92 4.76
CA THR A 119 13.87 8.68 3.32
C THR A 119 13.16 9.69 2.43
N ILE A 120 12.37 10.57 3.02
CA ILE A 120 11.56 11.57 2.32
C ILE A 120 11.88 12.97 2.85
N LYS A 121 11.83 13.97 1.97
CA LYS A 121 12.02 15.38 2.36
C LYS A 121 10.71 16.04 2.80
N ARG A 122 9.59 15.55 2.27
CA ARG A 122 8.25 16.01 2.64
C ARG A 122 7.69 15.23 3.84
N PRO A 123 6.82 15.84 4.64
CA PRO A 123 6.01 15.12 5.62
C PRO A 123 5.22 13.98 4.97
N MET A 124 5.26 12.77 5.54
CA MET A 124 4.31 11.72 5.16
C MET A 124 2.95 11.95 5.82
N TRP A 125 1.93 11.30 5.27
CA TRP A 125 0.66 11.11 5.93
C TRP A 125 0.70 9.80 6.71
N PHE A 126 -0.02 9.74 7.83
CA PHE A 126 -0.12 8.53 8.65
C PHE A 126 -1.57 8.05 8.71
N GLN A 127 -1.79 6.78 8.40
CA GLN A 127 -3.10 6.14 8.53
C GLN A 127 -3.22 5.44 9.87
N LEU A 128 -4.34 5.68 10.57
CA LEU A 128 -4.64 5.10 11.88
C LEU A 128 -5.93 4.26 11.86
N TYR A 129 -5.84 3.04 12.38
CA TYR A 129 -7.00 2.23 12.76
C TYR A 129 -7.42 2.51 14.21
N VAL A 130 -8.73 2.48 14.49
CA VAL A 130 -9.23 2.50 15.87
C VAL A 130 -8.95 1.17 16.53
N LEU A 131 -7.85 1.09 17.25
CA LEU A 131 -7.52 -0.05 18.09
C LEU A 131 -8.17 0.10 19.47
N ARG A 132 -8.55 -1.01 20.08
CA ARG A 132 -9.16 -1.00 21.43
C ARG A 132 -8.21 -0.40 22.48
N ASP A 133 -6.91 -0.58 22.28
CA ASP A 133 -5.87 -0.03 23.14
C ASP A 133 -5.59 1.45 22.80
N ARG A 134 -6.09 2.34 23.66
CA ARG A 134 -5.85 3.79 23.54
C ARG A 134 -4.42 4.19 23.86
N GLY A 135 -3.71 3.41 24.67
CA GLY A 135 -2.29 3.64 24.98
C GLY A 135 -1.43 3.46 23.74
N PHE A 136 -1.67 2.38 23.00
CA PHE A 136 -1.04 2.14 21.71
C PHE A 136 -1.32 3.26 20.70
N MET A 137 -2.59 3.67 20.54
CA MET A 137 -2.93 4.76 19.62
C MET A 137 -2.24 6.07 19.98
N ARG A 138 -2.16 6.40 21.28
CA ARG A 138 -1.46 7.60 21.73
C ARG A 138 0.02 7.55 21.38
N ASN A 139 0.68 6.41 21.65
CA ASN A 139 2.09 6.23 21.31
C ASN A 139 2.36 6.33 19.80
N ALA A 140 1.53 5.68 18.96
CA ALA A 140 1.66 5.75 17.52
C ALA A 140 1.50 7.19 16.98
N LEU A 141 0.55 7.95 17.53
CA LEU A 141 0.34 9.37 17.19
C LEU A 141 1.50 10.26 17.66
N GLU A 142 2.03 10.01 18.86
CA GLU A 142 3.21 10.73 19.39
C GLU A 142 4.43 10.49 18.50
N ARG A 143 4.67 9.25 18.07
CA ARG A 143 5.76 8.88 17.15
C ARG A 143 5.58 9.49 15.76
N ALA A 144 4.38 9.39 15.19
CA ALA A 144 4.07 10.02 13.90
C ALA A 144 4.30 11.53 13.95
N LYS A 145 3.84 12.19 15.02
CA LYS A 145 4.06 13.63 15.23
C LYS A 145 5.55 13.96 15.40
N ALA A 146 6.29 13.17 16.18
CA ALA A 146 7.73 13.35 16.38
C ALA A 146 8.54 13.17 15.08
N ALA A 147 8.09 12.28 14.20
CA ALA A 147 8.65 12.08 12.87
C ALA A 147 8.22 13.13 11.83
N GLY A 148 7.44 14.13 12.24
CA GLY A 148 7.03 15.24 11.39
C GLY A 148 5.86 14.92 10.46
N CYS A 149 5.05 13.88 10.74
CA CYS A 149 3.84 13.62 9.96
C CYS A 149 2.87 14.81 10.06
N SER A 150 2.42 15.32 8.91
CA SER A 150 1.57 16.51 8.82
C SER A 150 0.07 16.19 8.83
N THR A 151 -0.28 14.98 8.38
CA THR A 151 -1.67 14.62 8.07
C THR A 151 -2.01 13.25 8.65
N LEU A 152 -3.16 13.16 9.31
CA LEU A 152 -3.71 11.91 9.84
C LEU A 152 -4.89 11.46 8.96
N VAL A 153 -4.80 10.24 8.43
CA VAL A 153 -5.87 9.56 7.69
C VAL A 153 -6.54 8.56 8.61
N PHE A 154 -7.75 8.88 9.07
CA PHE A 154 -8.45 8.06 10.05
C PHE A 154 -9.38 7.06 9.37
N THR A 155 -9.09 5.76 9.52
CA THR A 155 -9.86 4.69 8.87
C THR A 155 -11.03 4.26 9.75
N VAL A 156 -12.25 4.47 9.26
CA VAL A 156 -13.51 4.26 10.01
C VAL A 156 -14.40 3.14 9.45
N ASP A 157 -13.99 2.52 8.35
CA ASP A 157 -14.80 1.54 7.60
C ASP A 157 -14.52 0.08 7.98
N MET A 158 -13.58 -0.17 8.90
CA MET A 158 -13.17 -1.51 9.31
C MET A 158 -13.40 -1.76 10.83
N PRO A 159 -14.65 -1.76 11.31
CA PRO A 159 -14.95 -2.16 12.69
C PRO A 159 -14.71 -3.66 12.92
N THR A 160 -14.86 -4.47 11.87
CA THR A 160 -14.53 -5.89 11.82
C THR A 160 -13.75 -6.21 10.54
N PRO A 161 -12.86 -7.21 10.55
CA PRO A 161 -12.19 -7.65 9.33
C PRO A 161 -13.22 -8.14 8.29
N GLY A 162 -13.11 -7.67 7.05
CA GLY A 162 -13.96 -8.13 5.97
C GLY A 162 -13.71 -9.59 5.60
N ALA A 163 -14.74 -10.29 5.14
CA ALA A 163 -14.61 -11.68 4.70
C ALA A 163 -13.93 -11.76 3.32
N ARG A 164 -12.65 -12.12 3.28
CA ARG A 164 -11.86 -12.30 2.05
C ARG A 164 -11.64 -13.78 1.77
N TYR A 165 -12.41 -14.36 0.86
CA TYR A 165 -12.36 -15.81 0.60
C TYR A 165 -11.04 -16.27 -0.03
N ARG A 166 -10.36 -15.39 -0.79
CA ARG A 166 -9.05 -15.69 -1.35
C ARG A 166 -7.99 -15.92 -0.27
N ASP A 167 -8.10 -15.31 0.91
CA ASP A 167 -7.13 -15.48 1.99
C ASP A 167 -7.17 -16.91 2.56
N ALA A 168 -8.38 -17.46 2.74
CA ALA A 168 -8.57 -18.84 3.18
C ALA A 168 -8.14 -19.84 2.09
N HIS A 169 -8.48 -19.58 0.82
CA HIS A 169 -8.10 -20.43 -0.29
C HIS A 169 -6.60 -20.43 -0.57
N SER A 170 -5.92 -19.30 -0.40
CA SER A 170 -4.49 -19.16 -0.65
C SER A 170 -3.62 -19.66 0.51
N GLY A 171 -4.18 -19.83 1.71
CA GLY A 171 -3.42 -20.22 2.90
C GLY A 171 -2.80 -19.03 3.64
N MET A 172 -3.26 -17.80 3.36
CA MET A 172 -3.01 -16.65 4.23
C MET A 172 -3.75 -16.81 5.57
N SER A 173 -4.94 -17.42 5.55
CA SER A 173 -5.71 -17.83 6.72
C SER A 173 -6.25 -19.26 6.57
N GLY A 174 -6.85 -19.80 7.63
CA GLY A 174 -7.45 -21.14 7.61
C GLY A 174 -6.52 -22.28 8.06
N PRO A 175 -6.98 -23.54 7.99
CA PRO A 175 -6.22 -24.70 8.47
C PRO A 175 -4.95 -24.91 7.64
N ASN A 176 -3.87 -25.34 8.29
CA ASN A 176 -2.56 -25.60 7.68
C ASN A 176 -1.91 -24.38 6.98
N ALA A 177 -2.36 -23.14 7.27
CA ALA A 177 -1.84 -21.92 6.67
C ALA A 177 -0.31 -21.80 6.76
N ALA A 178 0.30 -22.17 7.90
CA ALA A 178 1.75 -22.16 8.05
C ALA A 178 2.46 -23.06 7.02
N LEU A 179 2.05 -24.32 6.91
CA LEU A 179 2.64 -25.28 5.96
C LEU A 179 2.49 -24.81 4.51
N ARG A 180 1.30 -24.28 4.16
CA ARG A 180 1.04 -23.75 2.80
C ARG A 180 1.91 -22.54 2.48
N ARG A 181 2.12 -21.63 3.44
CA ARG A 181 3.02 -20.47 3.28
C ARG A 181 4.48 -20.91 3.08
N TYR A 182 4.97 -21.88 3.85
CA TYR A 182 6.33 -22.41 3.66
C TYR A 182 6.51 -23.05 2.29
N TRP A 183 5.57 -23.89 1.86
CA TRP A 183 5.61 -24.50 0.53
C TRP A 183 5.63 -23.44 -0.58
N GLN A 184 4.73 -22.46 -0.50
CA GLN A 184 4.66 -21.38 -1.49
C GLN A 184 5.92 -20.51 -1.48
N ALA A 185 6.50 -20.22 -0.33
CA ALA A 185 7.78 -19.50 -0.26
C ALA A 185 8.89 -20.29 -0.96
N ALA A 186 8.96 -21.61 -0.73
CA ALA A 186 9.96 -22.48 -1.36
C ALA A 186 9.83 -22.54 -2.89
N THR A 187 8.61 -22.47 -3.43
CA THR A 187 8.39 -22.46 -4.90
C THR A 187 8.55 -21.09 -5.55
N HIS A 188 8.84 -20.03 -4.80
CA HIS A 188 9.05 -18.66 -5.31
C HIS A 188 10.46 -18.15 -4.92
N PRO A 189 11.52 -18.70 -5.52
CA PRO A 189 12.90 -18.52 -5.06
C PRO A 189 13.36 -17.05 -5.12
N GLN A 190 12.94 -16.30 -6.13
CA GLN A 190 13.27 -14.88 -6.26
C GLN A 190 12.75 -14.07 -5.06
N TRP A 191 11.48 -14.27 -4.71
CA TRP A 191 10.87 -13.61 -3.56
C TRP A 191 11.46 -14.10 -2.24
N ALA A 192 11.65 -15.41 -2.09
CA ALA A 192 12.22 -16.00 -0.88
C ALA A 192 13.63 -15.47 -0.59
N TRP A 193 14.43 -15.25 -1.63
CA TRP A 193 15.76 -14.66 -1.50
C TRP A 193 15.70 -13.17 -1.16
N ASP A 194 15.03 -12.36 -1.97
CA ASP A 194 15.04 -10.89 -1.81
C ASP A 194 14.26 -10.45 -0.57
N VAL A 195 13.04 -10.94 -0.39
CA VAL A 195 12.20 -10.56 0.74
C VAL A 195 12.40 -11.50 1.92
N GLY A 196 12.28 -12.81 1.71
CA GLY A 196 12.28 -13.79 2.82
C GLY A 196 13.58 -13.89 3.61
N LEU A 197 14.74 -13.75 2.95
CA LEU A 197 16.05 -13.78 3.60
C LEU A 197 16.61 -12.38 3.80
N ASN A 198 16.63 -11.56 2.75
CA ASN A 198 17.29 -10.24 2.77
C ASN A 198 16.37 -9.08 3.19
N GLY A 199 15.07 -9.32 3.40
CA GLY A 199 14.08 -8.28 3.72
C GLY A 199 13.65 -8.20 5.18
N ARG A 200 14.33 -8.92 6.09
CA ARG A 200 14.06 -8.89 7.53
C ARG A 200 14.24 -7.48 8.13
N PRO A 201 13.53 -7.13 9.22
CA PRO A 201 12.56 -7.95 9.95
C PRO A 201 11.19 -8.02 9.24
N HIS A 202 10.46 -9.11 9.46
CA HIS A 202 9.12 -9.38 8.88
C HIS A 202 7.99 -9.20 9.89
N ASP A 203 8.20 -8.34 10.89
CA ASP A 203 7.21 -7.95 11.88
C ASP A 203 6.46 -6.69 11.44
N LEU A 204 5.39 -6.37 12.18
CA LEU A 204 4.65 -5.12 11.99
C LEU A 204 5.40 -4.00 12.70
N GLY A 205 6.36 -3.36 12.02
CA GLY A 205 7.28 -2.40 12.64
C GLY A 205 6.60 -1.27 13.42
N ASN A 206 5.40 -0.83 13.02
CA ASN A 206 4.64 0.19 13.76
C ASN A 206 3.91 -0.35 15.01
N ILE A 207 3.77 -1.66 15.15
CA ILE A 207 3.10 -2.34 16.27
C ILE A 207 4.12 -2.97 17.22
N SER A 208 5.25 -3.46 16.70
CA SER A 208 6.30 -4.13 17.49
C SER A 208 7.34 -3.19 18.10
N ALA A 209 7.46 -1.97 17.57
CA ALA A 209 8.39 -0.94 18.05
C ALA A 209 7.82 -0.09 19.19
#